data_AF-A0A1M3K1J1-F1
#
_entry.id   AF-A0A1M3K1J1-F1
#
_cell.length_a   1.000
_cell.length_b   1.000
_cell.length_c   1.000
_cell.angle_alpha   90.00
_cell.angle_beta   90.00
_cell.angle_gamma   90.00
#
_symmetry.space_group_name_H-M   'P 1'
#
loop_
_entity.id
_entity.type
_entity.pdbx_description
1 polymer ?
#
loop_
_entity_poly.entity_id
_entity_poly.type
_entity_poly.pdbx_seq_one_letter_code
_entity_poly.pdbx_strand_id
1 'polypeptide(L)'
;MPKFSRKTLRKLLLMLSAFLPVLGLMTSPADTMLLIYTIFVIIYLSGASLSPAIRGINFPLWLFFLLLVLASGWLTEVLAWYNNYLAGATEPALFHPQLFYNLLLATGFYLGSGLAWLLLIRKYRFSLPAVFIIQGVFGVFFEQNGAVFYQGLAGLPAGLLLWGYVFLVYGSFMGIPYLLAGDGIKQAVLPQRWWQYPLALGVIWFVILLVFYLWATPWQIFQLIPSPQPINTHPLR
;
A
#
# COMPACT_ATOMS: atom_id res chain seq x y z
N MET A 1 -28.94 -4.48 -29.54
CA MET A 1 -28.07 -4.21 -28.37
C MET A 1 -26.67 -3.85 -28.87
N PRO A 2 -26.13 -2.67 -28.53
CA PRO A 2 -24.77 -2.29 -28.96
C PRO A 2 -23.71 -3.21 -28.32
N LYS A 3 -22.79 -3.75 -29.13
CA LYS A 3 -21.67 -4.58 -28.64
C LYS A 3 -20.55 -3.67 -28.15
N PHE A 4 -20.33 -3.61 -26.84
CA PHE A 4 -19.14 -2.94 -26.29
C PHE A 4 -17.87 -3.67 -26.69
N SER A 5 -16.82 -2.92 -27.03
CA SER A 5 -15.48 -3.50 -27.20
C SER A 5 -14.99 -4.08 -25.87
N ARG A 6 -14.20 -5.17 -25.91
CA ARG A 6 -13.57 -5.74 -24.70
C ARG A 6 -12.77 -4.71 -23.90
N LYS A 7 -12.17 -3.73 -24.58
CA LYS A 7 -11.40 -2.64 -23.95
C LYS A 7 -12.31 -1.67 -23.20
N THR A 8 -13.45 -1.31 -23.79
CA THR A 8 -14.47 -0.46 -23.15
C THR A 8 -15.06 -1.14 -21.94
N LEU A 9 -15.42 -2.43 -22.06
CA LEU A 9 -15.96 -3.21 -20.94
C LEU A 9 -14.98 -3.28 -19.76
N ARG A 10 -13.69 -3.57 -20.01
CA ARG A 10 -12.66 -3.60 -18.95
C ARG A 10 -12.52 -2.26 -18.25
N LYS A 11 -12.52 -1.15 -18.98
CA LYS A 11 -12.48 0.20 -18.39
C LYS A 11 -13.73 0.47 -17.55
N LEU A 12 -14.90 0.12 -18.05
CA LEU A 12 -16.16 0.29 -17.34
C LEU A 12 -16.17 -0.52 -16.03
N LEU A 13 -15.76 -1.78 -16.07
CA LEU A 13 -15.66 -2.63 -14.89
C LEU A 13 -14.68 -2.07 -13.85
N LEU A 14 -13.55 -1.53 -14.30
CA LEU A 14 -12.59 -0.87 -13.41
C LEU A 14 -13.17 0.42 -12.81
N MET A 15 -13.89 1.22 -13.60
CA MET A 15 -14.59 2.40 -13.09
C MET A 15 -15.64 2.02 -12.04
N LEU A 16 -16.41 0.96 -12.28
CA LEU A 16 -17.40 0.45 -11.34
C LEU A 16 -16.73 -0.09 -10.07
N SER A 17 -15.57 -0.74 -10.17
CA SER A 17 -14.85 -1.21 -8.98
C SER A 17 -14.33 -0.07 -8.11
N ALA A 18 -14.10 1.13 -8.67
CA ALA A 18 -13.74 2.32 -7.88
C ALA A 18 -14.84 2.72 -6.87
N PHE A 19 -16.07 2.23 -7.02
CA PHE A 19 -17.16 2.45 -6.07
C PHE A 19 -17.24 1.39 -4.97
N LEU A 20 -16.40 0.34 -4.99
CA LEU A 20 -16.35 -0.65 -3.92
C LEU A 20 -16.24 -0.02 -2.51
N PRO A 21 -15.43 1.04 -2.29
CA PRO A 21 -15.30 1.62 -0.95
C PRO A 21 -16.56 2.31 -0.46
N VAL A 22 -17.50 2.69 -1.35
CA VAL A 22 -18.78 3.27 -0.94
C VAL A 22 -19.56 2.29 -0.07
N LEU A 23 -19.47 0.99 -0.35
CA LEU A 23 -20.10 -0.03 0.49
C LEU A 23 -19.51 -0.07 1.90
N GLY A 24 -18.19 0.08 2.02
CA GLY A 24 -17.49 0.19 3.30
C GLY A 24 -17.81 1.49 4.05
N LEU A 25 -17.99 2.60 3.34
CA LEU A 25 -18.41 3.86 3.96
C LEU A 25 -19.84 3.84 4.50
N MET A 26 -20.67 2.90 4.05
CA MET A 26 -22.04 2.71 4.54
C MET A 26 -22.13 1.80 5.77
N THR A 27 -21.03 1.21 6.24
CA THR A 27 -21.02 0.42 7.48
C THR A 27 -20.95 1.33 8.71
N SER A 28 -21.26 0.78 9.88
CA SER A 28 -21.13 1.47 11.17
C SER A 28 -20.26 0.62 12.11
N PRO A 29 -19.01 1.00 12.39
CA PRO A 29 -18.31 2.19 11.88
C PRO A 29 -17.99 2.10 10.37
N ALA A 30 -17.72 3.25 9.75
CA ALA A 30 -17.37 3.33 8.34
C ALA A 30 -15.96 2.79 8.07
N ASP A 31 -15.82 1.87 7.11
CA ASP A 31 -14.51 1.39 6.64
C ASP A 31 -13.95 2.33 5.56
N THR A 32 -12.84 2.98 5.89
CA THR A 32 -12.20 3.98 5.03
C THR A 32 -10.97 3.47 4.28
N MET A 33 -10.46 2.29 4.61
CA MET A 33 -9.18 1.82 4.05
C MET A 33 -9.22 1.61 2.55
N LEU A 34 -10.33 1.08 2.01
CA LEU A 34 -10.44 0.84 0.57
C LEU A 34 -10.48 2.14 -0.26
N LEU A 35 -10.58 3.33 0.36
CA LEU A 35 -10.48 4.60 -0.38
C LEU A 35 -9.17 4.71 -1.16
N ILE A 36 -8.08 4.07 -0.70
CA ILE A 36 -6.83 4.02 -1.45
C ILE A 36 -6.98 3.31 -2.80
N TYR A 37 -7.86 2.31 -2.90
CA TYR A 37 -8.16 1.64 -4.16
C TYR A 37 -8.92 2.55 -5.12
N THR A 38 -9.89 3.33 -4.64
CA THR A 38 -10.54 4.37 -5.47
C THR A 38 -9.52 5.35 -6.01
N ILE A 39 -8.60 5.83 -5.16
CA ILE A 39 -7.54 6.75 -5.56
C ILE A 39 -6.64 6.12 -6.62
N PHE A 40 -6.23 4.86 -6.43
CA PHE A 40 -5.48 4.11 -7.43
C PHE A 40 -6.22 4.02 -8.76
N VAL A 41 -7.51 3.69 -8.77
CA VAL A 41 -8.30 3.59 -10.01
C VAL A 41 -8.41 4.94 -10.70
N ILE A 42 -8.68 6.02 -9.96
CA ILE A 42 -8.73 7.38 -10.51
C ILE A 42 -7.39 7.71 -11.18
N ILE A 43 -6.27 7.51 -10.48
CA ILE A 43 -4.93 7.75 -11.01
C ILE A 43 -4.65 6.90 -12.25
N TYR A 44 -5.02 5.61 -12.23
CA TYR A 44 -4.85 4.70 -13.36
C TYR A 44 -5.61 5.18 -14.61
N LEU A 45 -6.86 5.62 -14.44
CA LEU A 45 -7.69 6.12 -15.54
C LEU A 45 -7.23 7.49 -16.05
N SER A 46 -6.72 8.34 -15.15
CA SER A 46 -6.19 9.67 -15.45
C SER A 46 -4.75 9.67 -15.98
N GLY A 47 -4.07 8.51 -16.00
CA GLY A 47 -2.61 8.41 -16.19
C GLY A 47 -2.01 9.10 -17.43
N ALA A 48 -2.78 9.30 -18.50
CA ALA A 48 -2.33 10.07 -19.66
C ALA A 48 -2.13 11.57 -19.35
N SER A 49 -2.95 12.13 -18.46
CA SER A 49 -2.95 13.56 -18.12
C SER A 49 -1.95 13.93 -17.03
N LEU A 50 -1.55 12.97 -16.18
CA LEU A 50 -0.59 13.21 -15.09
C LEU A 50 0.87 13.14 -15.55
N SER A 51 1.13 12.44 -16.66
CA SER A 51 2.49 12.22 -17.20
C SER A 51 3.24 13.51 -17.56
N PRO A 52 2.64 14.53 -18.22
CA PRO A 52 3.34 15.78 -18.52
C PRO A 52 3.70 16.60 -17.27
N ALA A 53 2.79 16.68 -16.29
CA ALA A 53 3.02 17.41 -15.05
C ALA A 53 4.19 16.84 -14.26
N ILE A 54 4.29 15.50 -14.20
CA ILE A 54 5.38 14.81 -13.51
C ILE A 54 6.71 14.95 -14.26
N ARG A 55 6.69 14.90 -15.59
CA ARG A 55 7.91 15.07 -16.41
C ARG A 55 8.51 16.47 -16.34
N GLY A 56 7.71 17.49 -15.98
CA GLY A 56 8.18 18.86 -15.80
C GLY A 56 8.93 19.10 -14.49
N ILE A 57 8.91 18.15 -13.56
CA ILE A 57 9.55 18.30 -12.25
C ILE A 57 11.06 18.04 -12.41
N ASN A 58 11.88 19.07 -12.17
CA ASN A 58 13.34 18.93 -12.12
C ASN A 58 13.80 18.36 -10.77
N PHE A 59 13.37 17.13 -10.48
CA PHE A 59 13.66 16.44 -9.22
C PHE A 59 14.13 15.01 -9.51
N PRO A 60 15.11 14.46 -8.75
CA PRO A 60 15.59 13.11 -9.01
C PRO A 60 14.45 12.10 -8.93
N LEU A 61 14.15 11.43 -10.05
CA LEU A 61 12.94 10.62 -10.18
C LEU A 61 12.89 9.46 -9.16
N TRP A 62 14.04 8.91 -8.80
CA TRP A 62 14.14 7.90 -7.74
C TRP A 62 13.68 8.43 -6.38
N LEU A 63 14.02 9.68 -6.05
CA LEU A 63 13.61 10.31 -4.80
C LEU A 63 12.12 10.67 -4.86
N PHE A 64 11.64 11.15 -6.01
CA PHE A 64 10.20 11.37 -6.23
C PHE A 64 9.39 10.08 -6.01
N PHE A 65 9.85 8.94 -6.53
CA PHE A 65 9.21 7.65 -6.28
C PHE A 65 9.20 7.26 -4.80
N LEU A 66 10.32 7.43 -4.09
CA LEU A 66 10.34 7.17 -2.63
C LEU A 66 9.36 8.07 -1.87
N LEU A 67 9.29 9.36 -2.22
CA LEU A 67 8.32 10.28 -1.63
C LEU A 67 6.88 9.88 -1.93
N LEU A 68 6.58 9.40 -3.15
CA LEU A 68 5.26 8.89 -3.50
C LEU A 68 4.91 7.60 -2.75
N VAL A 69 5.88 6.70 -2.54
CA VAL A 69 5.69 5.50 -1.71
C VAL A 69 5.38 5.90 -0.26
N LEU A 70 6.14 6.84 0.31
CA LEU A 70 5.89 7.34 1.67
C LEU A 70 4.53 8.02 1.77
N ALA A 71 4.18 8.90 0.83
CA ALA A 71 2.89 9.59 0.82
C ALA A 71 1.73 8.59 0.70
N SER A 72 1.84 7.61 -0.19
CA SER A 72 0.82 6.57 -0.35
C SER A 72 0.72 5.68 0.89
N GLY A 73 1.84 5.34 1.53
CA GLY A 73 1.87 4.54 2.75
C GLY A 73 1.28 5.28 3.94
N TRP A 74 1.67 6.54 4.16
CA TRP A 74 1.05 7.38 5.19
C TRP A 74 -0.44 7.57 4.97
N LEU A 75 -0.90 7.69 3.72
CA LEU A 75 -2.33 7.70 3.43
C LEU A 75 -2.99 6.38 3.87
N THR A 76 -2.39 5.22 3.57
CA THR A 76 -2.88 3.92 4.06
C THR A 76 -3.00 3.91 5.59
N GLU A 77 -1.99 4.40 6.30
CA GLU A 77 -1.98 4.46 7.77
C GLU A 77 -2.99 5.43 8.34
N VAL A 78 -3.19 6.60 7.73
CA VAL A 78 -4.23 7.54 8.16
C VAL A 78 -5.61 6.91 8.02
N LEU A 79 -5.86 6.20 6.92
CA LEU A 79 -7.14 5.50 6.71
C LEU A 79 -7.32 4.35 7.69
N ALA A 80 -6.27 3.54 7.93
CA ALA A 80 -6.29 2.46 8.92
C ALA A 80 -6.53 3.00 10.34
N TRP A 81 -5.81 4.06 10.70
CA TRP A 81 -5.95 4.74 11.98
C TRP A 81 -7.35 5.30 12.15
N TYR A 82 -7.89 5.98 11.14
CA TYR A 82 -9.22 6.57 11.19
C TYR A 82 -10.31 5.51 11.32
N ASN A 83 -10.17 4.37 10.62
CA ASN A 83 -11.07 3.23 10.78
C ASN A 83 -11.07 2.70 12.24
N ASN A 84 -9.88 2.49 12.83
CA ASN A 84 -9.76 2.06 14.22
C ASN A 84 -10.29 3.09 15.23
N TYR A 85 -10.08 4.38 14.96
CA TYR A 85 -10.60 5.47 15.78
C TYR A 85 -12.13 5.49 15.79
N LEU A 86 -12.76 5.38 14.61
CA LEU A 86 -14.22 5.30 14.48
C LEU A 86 -14.79 4.04 15.15
N ALA A 87 -14.06 2.93 15.10
CA ALA A 87 -14.45 1.68 15.75
C ALA A 87 -14.30 1.70 17.27
N GLY A 88 -13.62 2.71 17.85
CA GLY A 88 -13.28 2.71 19.27
C GLY A 88 -12.43 1.51 19.67
N ALA A 89 -11.55 1.03 18.78
CA ALA A 89 -10.77 -0.18 18.99
C ALA A 89 -9.88 -0.07 20.23
N THR A 90 -10.02 -1.03 21.16
CA THR A 90 -9.20 -1.08 22.38
C THR A 90 -7.78 -1.54 22.11
N GLU A 91 -7.60 -2.41 21.12
CA GLU A 91 -6.32 -2.94 20.66
C GLU A 91 -6.22 -2.74 19.14
N PRO A 92 -5.97 -1.50 18.69
CA PRO A 92 -5.97 -1.21 17.27
C PRO A 92 -4.78 -1.89 16.58
N ALA A 93 -5.01 -2.45 15.41
CA ALA A 93 -4.00 -3.17 14.65
C ALA A 93 -3.09 -2.22 13.86
N LEU A 94 -2.40 -1.34 14.60
CA LEU A 94 -1.56 -0.24 14.14
C LEU A 94 -0.15 -0.39 14.72
N PHE A 95 0.84 0.33 14.18
CA PHE A 95 2.17 0.39 14.82
C PHE A 95 2.10 1.12 16.18
N HIS A 96 1.19 2.08 16.30
CA HIS A 96 0.91 2.80 17.55
C HIS A 96 -0.53 3.35 17.52
N PRO A 97 -1.27 3.39 18.65
CA PRO A 97 -2.63 3.93 18.67
C PRO A 97 -2.70 5.43 18.37
N GLN A 98 -1.69 6.20 18.81
CA GLN A 98 -1.60 7.63 18.54
C GLN A 98 -1.08 7.87 17.11
N LEU A 99 -1.79 8.69 16.33
CA LEU A 99 -1.52 8.89 14.89
C LEU A 99 -0.08 9.34 14.60
N PHE A 100 0.47 10.26 15.39
CA PHE A 100 1.82 10.78 15.15
C PHE A 100 2.88 9.67 15.19
N TYR A 101 2.89 8.87 16.26
CA TYR A 101 3.84 7.77 16.40
C TYR A 101 3.55 6.63 15.44
N ASN A 102 2.28 6.44 15.06
CA ASN A 102 1.92 5.48 14.02
C ASN A 102 2.59 5.83 12.69
N LEU A 103 2.45 7.09 12.25
CA LEU A 103 3.09 7.57 11.02
C LEU A 103 4.60 7.56 11.11
N LEU A 104 5.16 7.91 12.27
CA LEU A 104 6.60 7.89 12.52
C LEU A 104 7.18 6.49 12.36
N LEU A 105 6.56 5.47 12.98
CA LEU A 105 6.99 4.08 12.85
C LEU A 105 6.77 3.55 11.44
N ALA A 106 5.60 3.84 10.85
CA ALA A 106 5.26 3.42 9.51
C ALA A 106 6.22 3.98 8.44
N THR A 107 6.84 5.15 8.66
CA THR A 107 7.89 5.67 7.78
C THR A 107 9.00 4.66 7.55
N GLY A 108 9.46 3.95 8.59
CA GLY A 108 10.50 2.93 8.44
C GLY A 108 10.05 1.78 7.53
N PHE A 109 8.81 1.31 7.71
CA PHE A 109 8.23 0.24 6.90
C PHE A 109 8.09 0.65 5.43
N TYR A 110 7.49 1.81 5.16
CA TYR A 110 7.26 2.28 3.79
C TYR A 110 8.53 2.75 3.10
N LEU A 111 9.50 3.30 3.82
CA LEU A 111 10.82 3.60 3.26
C LEU A 111 11.52 2.30 2.84
N GLY A 112 11.46 1.26 3.67
CA GLY A 112 11.96 -0.08 3.32
C GLY A 112 11.28 -0.65 2.09
N SER A 113 9.95 -0.55 2.01
CA SER A 113 9.18 -0.98 0.83
C SER A 113 9.59 -0.20 -0.43
N GLY A 114 9.72 1.11 -0.33
CA GLY A 114 10.13 1.98 -1.44
C GLY A 114 11.54 1.67 -1.93
N LEU A 115 12.49 1.45 -1.01
CA LEU A 115 13.86 1.06 -1.35
C LEU A 115 13.91 -0.32 -2.00
N ALA A 116 13.15 -1.29 -1.49
CA ALA A 116 13.07 -2.62 -2.08
C ALA A 116 12.56 -2.56 -3.53
N TRP A 117 11.48 -1.82 -3.76
CA TRP A 117 10.94 -1.63 -5.09
C TRP A 117 11.89 -0.86 -5.99
N LEU A 118 12.58 0.17 -5.48
CA LEU A 118 13.58 0.90 -6.24
C LEU A 118 14.71 -0.01 -6.74
N LEU A 119 15.19 -0.93 -5.90
CA LEU A 119 16.18 -1.95 -6.28
C LEU A 119 15.63 -2.89 -7.35
N LEU A 120 14.39 -3.38 -7.15
CA LEU A 120 13.73 -4.33 -8.04
C LEU A 120 13.45 -3.74 -9.43
N ILE A 121 12.90 -2.53 -9.52
CA ILE A 121 12.51 -1.88 -10.80
C ILE A 121 13.73 -1.37 -11.59
N ARG A 122 14.86 -1.12 -10.91
CA ARG A 122 16.13 -0.83 -11.60
C ARG A 122 16.72 -2.08 -12.24
N LYS A 123 16.44 -3.27 -11.70
CA LYS A 123 16.98 -4.54 -12.19
C LYS A 123 16.05 -5.26 -13.18
N TYR A 124 14.74 -5.24 -12.94
CA TYR A 124 13.75 -6.04 -13.66
C TYR A 124 12.62 -5.17 -14.23
N ARG A 125 12.14 -5.53 -15.43
CA ARG A 125 11.04 -4.83 -16.11
C ARG A 125 9.68 -5.37 -15.63
N PHE A 126 9.25 -4.99 -14.44
CA PHE A 126 7.92 -5.34 -13.97
C PHE A 126 6.83 -4.62 -14.77
N SER A 127 5.69 -5.27 -14.97
CA SER A 127 4.46 -4.59 -15.42
C SER A 127 3.68 -4.09 -14.21
N LEU A 128 2.81 -3.08 -14.37
CA LEU A 128 1.97 -2.60 -13.27
C LEU A 128 1.15 -3.74 -12.62
N PRO A 129 0.49 -4.64 -13.39
CA PRO A 129 -0.20 -5.77 -12.78
C PRO A 129 0.72 -6.66 -11.94
N ALA A 130 1.99 -6.82 -12.34
CA ALA A 130 2.95 -7.59 -11.56
C ALA A 130 3.28 -6.90 -10.23
N VAL A 131 3.51 -5.58 -10.25
CA VAL A 131 3.74 -4.80 -9.02
C VAL A 131 2.55 -4.88 -8.08
N PHE A 132 1.34 -4.71 -8.62
CA PHE A 132 0.09 -4.80 -7.88
C PHE A 132 -0.09 -6.20 -7.25
N ILE A 133 0.16 -7.26 -8.02
CA ILE A 133 0.06 -8.65 -7.55
C ILE A 133 1.10 -8.93 -6.46
N ILE A 134 2.37 -8.59 -6.70
CA ILE A 134 3.45 -8.85 -5.74
C ILE A 134 3.16 -8.14 -4.43
N GLN A 135 2.78 -6.86 -4.47
CA GLN A 135 2.50 -6.11 -3.25
C GLN A 135 1.21 -6.58 -2.58
N GLY A 136 0.16 -6.90 -3.34
CA GLY A 136 -1.08 -7.44 -2.79
C GLY A 136 -0.89 -8.80 -2.10
N VAL A 137 -0.13 -9.71 -2.72
CA VAL A 137 0.27 -10.99 -2.09
C VAL A 137 1.13 -10.72 -0.86
N PHE A 138 2.06 -9.77 -0.93
CA PHE A 138 2.87 -9.41 0.23
C PHE A 138 1.99 -8.98 1.41
N GLY A 139 1.00 -8.13 1.19
CA GLY A 139 0.03 -7.73 2.23
C GLY A 139 -0.64 -8.94 2.87
N VAL A 140 -1.23 -9.84 2.07
CA VAL A 140 -1.95 -11.00 2.61
C VAL A 140 -1.06 -11.91 3.48
N PHE A 141 0.18 -12.16 3.07
CA PHE A 141 1.06 -13.13 3.74
C PHE A 141 1.91 -12.55 4.88
N PHE A 142 2.26 -11.26 4.82
CA PHE A 142 3.24 -10.66 5.73
C PHE A 142 2.66 -9.58 6.63
N GLU A 143 1.47 -9.08 6.35
CA GLU A 143 0.78 -8.14 7.26
C GLU A 143 0.61 -8.77 8.64
N GLN A 144 0.99 -8.00 9.68
CA GLN A 144 0.94 -8.43 11.08
C GLN A 144 1.62 -9.79 11.32
N ASN A 145 2.79 -10.02 10.70
CA ASN A 145 3.53 -11.28 10.77
C ASN A 145 2.71 -12.50 10.28
N GLY A 146 1.81 -12.28 9.31
CA GLY A 146 0.98 -13.33 8.71
C GLY A 146 -0.34 -13.57 9.43
N ALA A 147 -0.70 -12.78 10.44
CA ALA A 147 -1.98 -12.91 11.14
C ALA A 147 -3.17 -12.81 10.17
N VAL A 148 -3.12 -11.92 9.18
CA VAL A 148 -4.15 -11.77 8.13
C VAL A 148 -4.35 -13.06 7.33
N PHE A 149 -3.25 -13.72 6.95
CA PHE A 149 -3.32 -15.00 6.25
C PHE A 149 -4.06 -16.04 7.09
N TYR A 150 -3.64 -16.21 8.35
CA TYR A 150 -4.25 -17.20 9.25
C TYR A 150 -5.71 -16.89 9.58
N GLN A 151 -6.06 -15.62 9.78
CA GLN A 151 -7.45 -15.20 10.02
C GLN A 151 -8.34 -15.50 8.80
N GLY A 152 -7.87 -15.20 7.60
CA GLY A 152 -8.62 -15.53 6.38
C GLY A 152 -8.75 -17.04 6.17
N LEU A 153 -7.71 -17.81 6.49
CA LEU A 153 -7.77 -19.27 6.40
C LEU A 153 -8.79 -19.86 7.40
N ALA A 154 -8.81 -19.36 8.64
CA ALA A 154 -9.75 -19.78 9.67
C ALA A 154 -11.20 -19.38 9.35
N GLY A 155 -11.39 -18.27 8.64
CA GLY A 155 -12.71 -17.73 8.28
C GLY A 155 -13.28 -18.21 6.93
N LEU A 156 -12.74 -19.27 6.32
CA LEU A 156 -13.20 -19.71 5.00
C LEU A 156 -14.69 -20.15 4.99
N PRO A 157 -15.46 -19.81 3.93
CA PRO A 157 -15.02 -19.14 2.70
C PRO A 157 -14.98 -17.60 2.78
N ALA A 158 -15.57 -16.99 3.81
CA ALA A 158 -15.64 -15.53 3.95
C ALA A 158 -14.25 -14.86 4.05
N GLY A 159 -13.25 -15.57 4.55
CA GLY A 159 -11.86 -15.10 4.61
C GLY A 159 -11.23 -14.78 3.25
N LEU A 160 -11.79 -15.27 2.13
CA LEU A 160 -11.39 -14.83 0.80
C LEU A 160 -11.67 -13.33 0.58
N LEU A 161 -12.71 -12.78 1.22
CA LEU A 161 -13.02 -11.36 1.16
C LEU A 161 -11.98 -10.54 1.93
N LEU A 162 -11.51 -11.03 3.09
CA LEU A 162 -10.43 -10.40 3.85
C LEU A 162 -9.14 -10.37 3.02
N TRP A 163 -8.75 -11.48 2.39
CA TRP A 163 -7.58 -11.51 1.53
C TRP A 163 -7.73 -10.60 0.32
N GLY A 164 -8.91 -10.59 -0.33
CA GLY A 164 -9.20 -9.68 -1.43
C GLY A 164 -9.09 -8.22 -1.02
N TYR A 165 -9.63 -7.87 0.15
CA TYR A 165 -9.54 -6.54 0.73
C TYR A 165 -8.08 -6.11 0.95
N VAL A 166 -7.29 -6.90 1.66
CA VAL A 166 -5.87 -6.58 1.95
C VAL A 166 -5.06 -6.51 0.66
N PHE A 167 -5.31 -7.44 -0.27
CA PHE A 167 -4.66 -7.45 -1.58
C PHE A 167 -4.92 -6.15 -2.34
N LEU A 168 -6.15 -5.64 -2.33
CA LEU A 168 -6.48 -4.38 -2.99
C LEU A 168 -5.82 -3.18 -2.32
N VAL A 169 -5.79 -3.13 -0.99
CA VAL A 169 -5.13 -2.05 -0.24
C VAL A 169 -3.64 -2.00 -0.57
N TYR A 170 -2.92 -3.11 -0.38
CA TYR A 170 -1.48 -3.17 -0.59
C TYR A 170 -1.09 -3.04 -2.06
N GLY A 171 -1.85 -3.66 -2.96
CA GLY A 171 -1.66 -3.51 -4.40
C GLY A 171 -1.80 -2.05 -4.84
N SER A 172 -2.79 -1.33 -4.31
CA SER A 172 -3.03 0.09 -4.61
C SER A 172 -1.92 0.98 -4.05
N PHE A 173 -1.52 0.74 -2.81
CA PHE A 173 -0.44 1.46 -2.13
C PHE A 173 0.83 1.55 -2.99
N MET A 174 1.26 0.44 -3.59
CA MET A 174 2.45 0.45 -4.47
C MET A 174 2.12 0.73 -5.93
N GLY A 175 0.90 0.42 -6.36
CA GLY A 175 0.43 0.70 -7.71
C GLY A 175 0.44 2.19 -8.05
N ILE A 176 0.09 3.05 -7.08
CA ILE A 176 0.09 4.52 -7.21
C ILE A 176 1.50 5.07 -7.55
N PRO A 177 2.53 4.91 -6.71
CA PRO A 177 3.87 5.40 -7.01
C PRO A 177 4.45 4.78 -8.28
N TYR A 178 4.14 3.51 -8.55
CA TYR A 178 4.59 2.83 -9.76
C TYR A 178 3.98 3.41 -11.04
N LEU A 179 2.69 3.73 -11.03
CA LEU A 179 2.01 4.39 -12.15
C LEU A 179 2.60 5.77 -12.44
N LEU A 180 2.88 6.54 -11.41
CA LEU A 180 3.26 7.94 -11.52
C LEU A 180 4.74 8.12 -11.89
N ALA A 181 5.62 7.29 -11.33
CA ALA A 181 7.08 7.47 -11.49
C ALA A 181 7.83 6.20 -11.92
N GLY A 182 7.22 5.01 -11.83
CA GLY A 182 7.89 3.73 -12.05
C GLY A 182 8.50 3.62 -13.46
N ASP A 183 7.77 4.06 -14.50
CA ASP A 183 8.23 3.96 -15.89
C ASP A 183 9.51 4.74 -16.18
N GLY A 184 9.67 5.93 -15.61
CA GLY A 184 10.87 6.75 -15.86
C GLY A 184 12.11 6.26 -15.09
N ILE A 185 11.92 5.42 -14.06
CA ILE A 185 13.02 4.82 -13.28
C ILE A 185 13.51 3.52 -13.92
N LYS A 186 12.74 2.95 -14.86
CA LYS A 186 13.09 1.69 -15.55
C LYS A 186 14.40 1.82 -16.31
N GLN A 187 15.48 1.52 -15.61
CA GLN A 187 16.79 1.21 -16.17
C GLN A 187 16.94 -0.31 -16.38
N ALA A 188 15.89 -1.07 -16.08
CA ALA A 188 15.91 -2.51 -16.09
C ALA A 188 16.29 -3.09 -17.45
N VAL A 189 17.26 -3.99 -17.39
CA VAL A 189 17.81 -4.72 -18.54
C VAL A 189 17.06 -6.03 -18.76
N LEU A 190 16.58 -6.67 -17.68
CA LEU A 190 16.03 -8.02 -17.74
C LEU A 190 14.50 -8.04 -17.93
N PRO A 191 13.99 -8.91 -18.82
CA PRO A 191 12.56 -9.10 -19.01
C PRO A 191 11.90 -9.76 -17.79
N GLN A 192 10.59 -9.58 -17.67
CA GLN A 192 9.81 -10.17 -16.58
C GLN A 192 9.79 -11.72 -16.69
N ARG A 193 10.02 -12.43 -15.58
CA ARG A 193 9.98 -13.91 -15.47
C ARG A 193 9.26 -14.34 -14.20
N TRP A 194 8.68 -15.54 -14.20
CA TRP A 194 7.85 -16.04 -13.09
C TRP A 194 8.61 -16.14 -11.75
N TRP A 195 9.88 -16.54 -11.77
CA TRP A 195 10.71 -16.65 -10.55
C TRP A 195 11.00 -15.30 -9.89
N GLN A 196 10.80 -14.19 -10.61
CA GLN A 196 11.00 -12.85 -10.06
C GLN A 196 9.91 -12.48 -9.05
N TYR A 197 8.75 -13.15 -9.07
CA TYR A 197 7.68 -12.93 -8.09
C TYR A 197 8.11 -13.36 -6.68
N PRO A 198 8.51 -14.63 -6.42
CA PRO A 198 8.98 -15.03 -5.10
C PRO A 198 10.28 -14.31 -4.71
N LEU A 199 11.18 -14.02 -5.67
CA LEU A 199 12.34 -13.19 -5.38
C LEU A 199 11.94 -11.79 -4.89
N ALA A 200 11.02 -11.12 -5.59
CA ALA A 200 10.58 -9.79 -5.21
C ALA A 200 9.95 -9.78 -3.82
N LEU A 201 9.12 -10.77 -3.49
CA LEU A 201 8.57 -10.94 -2.13
C LEU A 201 9.69 -11.05 -1.09
N GLY A 202 10.70 -11.89 -1.34
CA GLY A 202 11.83 -12.06 -0.44
C GLY A 202 12.66 -10.78 -0.26
N VAL A 203 12.93 -10.06 -1.36
CA VAL A 203 13.65 -8.77 -1.33
C VAL A 203 12.86 -7.71 -0.56
N ILE A 204 11.55 -7.59 -0.82
CA ILE A 204 10.67 -6.65 -0.14
C ILE A 204 10.67 -6.93 1.36
N TRP A 205 10.43 -8.19 1.75
CA TRP A 205 10.44 -8.58 3.15
C TRP A 205 11.77 -8.26 3.84
N PHE A 206 12.90 -8.68 3.25
CA PHE A 206 14.22 -8.49 3.84
C PHE A 206 14.58 -7.01 4.00
N VAL A 207 14.35 -6.20 2.97
CA VAL A 207 14.69 -4.77 3.00
C VAL A 207 13.76 -4.01 3.94
N ILE A 208 12.46 -4.35 4.00
CA ILE A 208 11.54 -3.78 4.98
C ILE A 208 12.04 -4.07 6.39
N LEU A 209 12.37 -5.31 6.72
CA LEU A 209 12.87 -5.66 8.05
C LEU A 209 14.14 -4.86 8.38
N LEU A 210 15.14 -4.89 7.49
CA LEU A 210 16.39 -4.18 7.71
C LEU A 210 16.17 -2.69 7.97
N VAL A 211 15.41 -2.01 7.11
CA VAL A 211 15.18 -0.57 7.21
C VAL A 211 14.30 -0.24 8.41
N PHE A 212 13.25 -1.03 8.68
CA PHE A 212 12.38 -0.84 9.83
C PHE A 212 13.15 -1.00 11.14
N TYR A 213 14.01 -2.01 11.28
CA TYR A 213 14.85 -2.17 12.47
C TYR A 213 15.81 -0.98 12.63
N LEU A 214 16.55 -0.61 11.59
CA LEU A 214 17.45 0.55 11.64
C LEU A 214 16.72 1.85 11.99
N TRP A 215 15.48 2.00 11.52
CA TRP A 215 14.62 3.14 11.81
C TRP A 215 14.08 3.11 13.24
N ALA A 216 13.58 1.96 13.72
CA ALA A 216 12.93 1.79 15.01
C ALA A 216 13.93 1.83 16.19
N THR A 217 15.16 1.33 15.99
CA THR A 217 16.16 1.18 17.06
C THR A 217 16.49 2.51 17.76
N PRO A 218 16.77 3.63 17.08
CA PRO A 218 16.99 4.91 17.76
C PRO A 218 15.81 5.33 18.64
N TRP A 219 14.57 5.19 18.16
CA TRP A 219 13.38 5.55 18.93
C TRP A 219 13.23 4.72 20.20
N GLN A 220 13.59 3.44 20.13
CA GLN A 220 13.57 2.52 21.27
C GLN A 220 14.70 2.81 22.26
N ILE A 221 15.95 3.00 21.79
CA ILE A 221 17.12 3.29 22.63
C ILE A 221 16.92 4.57 23.43
N PHE A 222 16.41 5.61 22.78
CA PHE A 222 16.20 6.92 23.41
C PHE A 222 14.83 7.06 24.09
N GLN A 223 14.01 5.99 24.10
CA GLN A 223 12.66 5.97 24.70
C GLN A 223 11.79 7.16 24.25
N LEU A 224 11.88 7.51 22.97
CA LEU A 224 11.20 8.67 22.39
C LEU A 224 9.75 8.39 22.01
N ILE A 225 9.34 7.12 21.99
CA ILE A 225 7.95 6.71 21.78
C ILE A 225 7.34 6.43 23.14
N PRO A 226 6.29 7.17 23.55
CA PRO A 226 5.63 6.96 24.83
C PRO A 226 4.89 5.63 24.87
N SER A 227 4.52 5.20 26.07
CA SER A 227 3.64 4.04 26.22
C SER A 227 2.28 4.30 25.53
N PRO A 228 1.72 3.30 24.83
CA PRO A 228 0.43 3.44 24.15
C PRO A 228 -0.68 3.89 25.09
N GLN A 229 -1.49 4.84 24.62
CA GLN A 229 -2.72 5.30 25.30
C GLN A 229 -3.95 4.91 24.49
N PRO A 230 -5.16 4.88 25.09
CA PRO A 230 -6.39 4.60 24.34
C PRO A 230 -6.62 5.64 23.23
N ILE A 231 -6.86 5.15 22.01
CA ILE A 231 -6.99 5.97 20.78
C ILE A 231 -8.13 7.01 20.86
N ASN A 232 -9.17 6.72 21.65
CA ASN A 232 -10.33 7.59 21.84
C ASN A 232 -10.07 8.78 22.79
N THR A 233 -9.11 8.67 23.71
CA THR A 233 -8.77 9.73 24.67
C THR A 233 -7.57 10.54 24.21
N HIS A 234 -6.62 9.87 23.55
CA HIS A 234 -5.36 10.45 23.08
C HIS A 234 -5.15 10.09 21.60
N PRO A 235 -5.92 10.67 20.66
CA PRO A 235 -5.88 10.27 19.26
C PRO A 235 -4.57 10.66 18.54
N LEU A 236 -3.99 11.80 18.90
CA LEU A 236 -2.88 12.40 18.15
C LEU A 236 -1.50 12.23 18.79
N ARG A 237 -1.43 12.07 20.13
CA ARG A 237 -0.20 12.22 20.92
C ARG A 237 -0.16 11.29 22.10
#